data_AF-A0A1G3XYH6-F1
#
_entry.id   AF-A0A1G3XYH6-F1
#
_cell.length_a   1.000
_cell.length_b   1.000
_cell.length_c   1.000
_cell.angle_alpha   90.00
_cell.angle_beta   90.00
_cell.angle_gamma   90.00
#
_symmetry.space_group_name_H-M   'P 1'
#
loop_
_entity.id
_entity.type
_entity.pdbx_description
1 polymer ?
#
loop_
_entity_poly.entity_id
_entity_poly.type
_entity_poly.pdbx_seq_one_letter_code
_entity_poly.pdbx_strand_id
1 'polypeptide(L)'
;MLNGLVMIAYIRSLREDGKRLDAAIVDGALTRLRPVLMTALVASLGFIPMAIATGTGAEVQRPLATVVIGGILSSTALTLLILPLLYRLAHWKEEEMETADRN
;
A
#
# COMPACT_ATOMS: atom_id res chain seq x y z
N MET A 1 0.53 -6.48 9.67
CA MET A 1 1.91 -6.72 10.16
C MET A 1 2.73 -7.61 9.21
N LEU A 2 2.27 -8.81 8.81
CA LEU A 2 3.02 -9.68 7.88
C LEU A 2 3.32 -9.06 6.50
N ASN A 3 2.49 -8.13 6.04
CA ASN A 3 2.64 -7.51 4.73
C ASN A 3 3.88 -6.61 4.58
N GLY A 4 4.41 -6.04 5.66
CA GLY A 4 5.67 -5.28 5.56
C GLY A 4 6.87 -6.22 5.41
N LEU A 5 6.93 -7.24 6.26
CA LEU A 5 8.04 -8.18 6.36
C LEU A 5 8.28 -8.95 5.06
N VAL A 6 7.21 -9.50 4.46
CA VAL A 6 7.32 -10.25 3.21
C VAL A 6 7.71 -9.34 2.03
N MET A 7 7.43 -8.03 2.09
CA MET A 7 7.90 -7.09 1.06
C MET A 7 9.41 -6.86 1.16
N ILE A 8 9.91 -6.65 2.37
CA ILE A 8 11.34 -6.45 2.62
C ILE A 8 12.12 -7.72 2.25
N ALA A 9 11.61 -8.90 2.60
CA ALA A 9 12.22 -10.17 2.21
C ALA A 9 12.30 -10.33 0.68
N TYR A 10 11.25 -9.91 -0.04
CA TYR A 10 11.22 -9.97 -1.50
C TYR A 10 12.18 -8.96 -2.13
N ILE A 11 12.24 -7.71 -1.64
CA ILE A 11 13.20 -6.71 -2.12
C ILE A 11 14.64 -7.18 -1.87
N ARG A 12 14.92 -7.78 -0.70
CA ARG A 12 16.23 -8.36 -0.39
C ARG A 12 16.61 -9.48 -1.36
N SER A 13 15.70 -10.41 -1.64
CA SER A 13 15.92 -11.46 -2.65
C SER A 13 16.21 -10.88 -4.04
N LEU A 14 15.46 -9.85 -4.47
CA LEU A 14 15.72 -9.19 -5.76
C LEU A 14 17.09 -8.48 -5.81
N ARG A 15 17.56 -7.95 -4.68
CA ARG A 15 18.92 -7.37 -4.57
C ARG A 15 20.00 -8.44 -4.61
N GLU A 16 19.77 -9.59 -3.97
CA GLU A 16 20.69 -10.75 -4.03
C GLU A 16 20.81 -11.31 -5.46
N ASP A 17 19.74 -11.21 -6.26
CA ASP A 17 19.72 -11.52 -7.70
C ASP A 17 20.36 -10.44 -8.59
N GLY A 18 20.95 -9.39 -7.99
CA GLY A 18 21.68 -8.33 -8.70
C GLY A 18 20.81 -7.24 -9.34
N LYS A 19 19.50 -7.15 -9.03
CA LYS A 19 18.68 -6.03 -9.51
C LYS A 19 19.10 -4.71 -8.85
N ARG A 20 19.04 -3.64 -9.65
CA ARG A 20 19.16 -2.25 -9.16
C ARG A 20 18.09 -1.96 -8.12
N LEU A 21 18.46 -1.19 -7.10
CA LEU A 21 17.63 -0.85 -5.94
C LEU A 21 16.28 -0.27 -6.35
N ASP A 22 16.26 0.74 -7.23
CA ASP A 22 15.03 1.32 -7.79
C ASP A 22 14.07 0.28 -8.36
N ALA A 23 14.58 -0.64 -9.17
CA ALA A 23 13.77 -1.67 -9.84
C ALA A 23 13.20 -2.66 -8.82
N ALA A 24 14.00 -3.05 -7.81
CA ALA A 24 13.56 -3.94 -6.74
C ALA A 24 12.46 -3.29 -5.86
N ILE A 25 12.56 -1.98 -5.60
CA ILE A 25 11.56 -1.21 -4.86
C ILE A 25 10.23 -1.18 -5.63
N VAL A 26 10.28 -0.85 -6.92
CA VAL A 26 9.09 -0.76 -7.77
C VAL A 26 8.42 -2.13 -7.89
N ASP A 27 9.19 -3.19 -8.16
CA ASP A 27 8.66 -4.55 -8.24
C ASP A 27 8.06 -5.02 -6.90
N GLY A 28 8.72 -4.72 -5.78
CA GLY A 28 8.24 -5.02 -4.44
C GLY A 28 6.94 -4.28 -4.10
N ALA A 29 6.82 -3.01 -4.49
CA ALA A 29 5.62 -2.20 -4.30
C ALA A 29 4.46 -2.68 -5.20
N LEU A 30 4.72 -3.00 -6.46
CA LEU A 30 3.71 -3.53 -7.39
C LEU A 30 3.14 -4.88 -6.95
N THR A 31 3.99 -5.74 -6.36
CA THR A 31 3.56 -7.03 -5.82
C THR A 31 2.56 -6.88 -4.66
N ARG A 32 2.62 -5.74 -3.94
CA ARG A 32 1.69 -5.40 -2.85
C ARG A 32 0.43 -4.72 -3.31
N LEU A 33 0.52 -3.95 -4.39
CA LEU A 33 -0.59 -3.18 -4.93
C LEU A 33 -1.83 -4.04 -5.17
N ARG A 34 -1.66 -5.20 -5.82
CA ARG A 34 -2.77 -6.12 -6.13
C ARG A 34 -3.47 -6.68 -4.87
N PRO A 35 -2.77 -7.33 -3.92
CA PRO A 35 -3.39 -7.81 -2.68
C PRO A 35 -4.08 -6.72 -1.84
N VAL A 36 -3.44 -5.55 -1.67
CA VAL A 36 -4.01 -4.47 -0.85
C VAL A 36 -5.28 -3.94 -1.50
N LEU A 37 -5.25 -3.66 -2.80
CA LEU A 37 -6.44 -3.22 -3.54
C LEU A 37 -7.56 -4.27 -3.49
N MET A 38 -7.24 -5.57 -3.63
CA MET A 38 -8.25 -6.62 -3.50
C MET A 38 -8.97 -6.57 -2.15
N THR A 39 -8.23 -6.46 -1.04
CA THR A 39 -8.85 -6.38 0.30
C THR A 39 -9.66 -5.11 0.50
N ALA A 40 -9.15 -3.97 0.02
CA ALA A 40 -9.84 -2.68 0.11
C ALA A 40 -11.15 -2.71 -0.68
N LEU A 41 -11.12 -3.24 -1.91
CA LEU A 41 -12.30 -3.37 -2.77
C LEU A 41 -13.35 -4.30 -2.14
N VAL A 42 -12.95 -5.49 -1.70
CA VAL A 42 -13.89 -6.45 -1.06
C VAL A 42 -14.57 -5.82 0.16
N ALA A 43 -13.78 -5.15 1.01
CA ALA A 43 -14.32 -4.47 2.19
C ALA A 43 -15.28 -3.33 1.78
N SER A 44 -14.87 -2.45 0.87
CA SER A 44 -15.70 -1.32 0.41
C SER A 44 -17.01 -1.79 -0.24
N LEU A 45 -16.97 -2.82 -1.09
CA LEU A 45 -18.15 -3.40 -1.73
C LEU A 45 -19.14 -3.96 -0.69
N GLY A 46 -18.64 -4.57 0.39
CA GLY A 46 -19.47 -5.07 1.48
C GLY A 46 -20.30 -4.00 2.20
N PHE A 47 -19.86 -2.74 2.17
CA PHE A 47 -20.57 -1.61 2.78
C PHE A 47 -21.51 -0.87 1.81
N ILE A 48 -21.49 -1.17 0.51
CA ILE A 48 -22.35 -0.49 -0.49
C ILE A 48 -23.84 -0.59 -0.15
N PRO A 49 -24.41 -1.77 0.18
CA PRO A 49 -25.84 -1.88 0.49
C PRO A 49 -26.25 -1.00 1.68
N MET A 50 -25.39 -0.93 2.70
CA MET A 50 -25.59 -0.11 3.89
C MET A 50 -25.50 1.39 3.57
N ALA A 51 -24.62 1.79 2.66
CA ALA A 51 -24.46 3.17 2.22
C ALA A 51 -25.67 3.68 1.40
N ILE A 52 -26.40 2.80 0.71
CA ILE A 52 -27.59 3.18 -0.10
C ILE A 52 -28.93 2.83 0.55
N ALA A 53 -28.95 2.13 1.69
CA ALA A 53 -30.19 1.71 2.36
C ALA A 53 -31.07 2.92 2.76
N THR A 54 -32.37 2.88 2.46
CA THR A 54 -33.36 3.95 2.78
C THR A 54 -34.34 3.56 3.90
N GLY A 55 -34.23 2.35 4.47
CA GLY A 55 -35.16 1.84 5.48
C GLY A 55 -34.98 2.44 6.87
N THR A 56 -35.83 2.03 7.82
CA THR A 56 -35.74 2.43 9.24
C THR A 56 -34.34 2.14 9.81
N GLY A 57 -33.69 3.14 10.40
CA GLY A 57 -32.32 3.04 10.91
C GLY A 57 -31.22 3.42 9.90
N ALA A 58 -31.58 3.71 8.64
CA ALA A 58 -30.64 4.17 7.62
C ALA A 58 -29.95 5.50 7.95
N GLU A 59 -30.60 6.36 8.73
CA GLU A 59 -30.07 7.67 9.13
C GLU A 59 -28.76 7.58 9.89
N VAL A 60 -28.51 6.48 10.60
CA VAL A 60 -27.26 6.22 11.33
C VAL A 60 -26.32 5.32 10.53
N GLN A 61 -26.86 4.33 9.82
CA GLN A 61 -26.06 3.33 9.11
C GLN A 61 -25.37 3.89 7.86
N ARG A 62 -26.04 4.75 7.09
CA ARG A 62 -25.47 5.38 5.89
C ARG A 62 -24.20 6.19 6.17
N PRO A 63 -24.21 7.20 7.08
CA PRO A 63 -23.01 8.00 7.33
C PRO A 63 -21.87 7.15 7.87
N LEU A 64 -22.15 6.15 8.71
CA LEU A 64 -21.13 5.22 9.19
C LEU A 64 -20.50 4.42 8.05
N ALA A 65 -21.31 3.84 7.16
CA ALA A 65 -20.82 3.09 6.00
C ALA A 65 -19.99 3.97 5.06
N THR A 66 -20.44 5.20 4.79
CA THR A 66 -19.70 6.14 3.94
C THR A 66 -18.35 6.50 4.53
N VAL A 67 -18.27 6.76 5.85
CA VAL A 67 -17.00 7.05 6.54
C VAL A 67 -16.06 5.86 6.49
N VAL A 68 -16.57 4.64 6.68
CA VAL A 68 -15.74 3.42 6.61
C VAL A 68 -15.18 3.21 5.20
N ILE A 69 -16.00 3.35 4.16
CA ILE A 69 -15.54 3.26 2.77
C ILE A 69 -14.46 4.32 2.48
N GLY A 70 -14.73 5.58 2.86
CA GLY A 70 -13.77 6.68 2.69
C GLY A 70 -12.45 6.43 3.44
N GLY A 71 -12.53 5.90 4.66
CA GLY A 71 -11.38 5.54 5.48
C GLY A 71 -10.54 4.41 4.87
N ILE A 72 -11.19 3.36 4.35
CA ILE A 72 -10.50 2.25 3.66
C ILE A 72 -9.78 2.76 2.40
N LEU A 73 -10.46 3.54 1.55
CA LEU A 73 -9.85 4.07 0.33
C LEU A 73 -8.69 5.01 0.64
N SER A 74 -8.89 5.93 1.59
CA SER A 74 -7.86 6.91 1.97
C SER A 74 -6.66 6.24 2.62
N SER A 75 -6.87 5.31 3.56
CA SER A 75 -5.78 4.56 4.20
C SER A 75 -5.04 3.64 3.24
N THR A 76 -5.75 3.06 2.27
CA THR A 76 -5.16 2.24 1.20
C THR A 76 -4.25 3.08 0.32
N ALA A 77 -4.75 4.22 -0.18
CA ALA A 77 -3.95 5.15 -0.97
C ALA A 77 -2.74 5.65 -0.17
N LEU A 78 -2.95 6.04 1.09
CA LEU A 78 -1.89 6.48 1.98
C LEU A 78 -0.83 5.39 2.17
N THR A 79 -1.22 4.15 2.41
CA THR A 79 -0.26 3.04 2.59
C THR A 79 0.51 2.74 1.31
N LEU A 80 -0.17 2.70 0.17
CA LEU A 80 0.45 2.41 -1.13
C LEU A 80 1.38 3.52 -1.61
N LEU A 81 1.16 4.77 -1.20
CA LEU A 81 2.01 5.91 -1.54
C LEU A 81 3.13 6.14 -0.52
N ILE A 82 2.83 6.07 0.78
CA ILE A 82 3.79 6.33 1.86
C ILE A 82 4.85 5.23 1.92
N LEU A 83 4.49 3.96 1.78
CA LEU A 83 5.44 2.86 1.92
C LEU A 83 6.60 2.92 0.88
N PRO A 84 6.35 3.09 -0.43
CA PRO A 84 7.44 3.27 -1.40
C PRO A 84 8.18 4.59 -1.21
N LEU A 85 7.50 5.67 -0.81
CA LEU A 85 8.13 6.95 -0.54
C LEU A 85 9.11 6.86 0.65
N LEU A 86 8.69 6.25 1.76
CA LEU A 86 9.53 6.01 2.93
C LEU A 86 10.69 5.08 2.60
N TYR A 87 10.47 4.03 1.81
CA TYR A 87 11.54 3.14 1.39
C TYR A 87 12.61 3.90 0.58
N ARG A 88 12.17 4.72 -0.39
CA ARG A 88 13.05 5.58 -1.19
C ARG A 88 13.83 6.57 -0.33
N LEU A 89 13.17 7.24 0.63
CA LEU A 89 13.83 8.17 1.55
C LEU A 89 14.85 7.47 2.45
N ALA A 90 14.53 6.28 2.96
CA ALA A 90 15.42 5.52 3.83
C ALA A 90 16.67 5.01 3.09
N HIS A 91 16.56 4.70 1.80
CA HIS A 91 17.67 4.17 0.99
C HIS A 91 18.35 5.23 0.10
N TRP A 92 17.86 6.47 0.07
CA TRP A 92 18.48 7.60 -0.66
C TRP A 92 19.98 7.73 -0.30
N LYS A 93 20.30 7.55 0.99
CA LYS A 93 21.66 7.73 1.51
C LYS A 93 22.63 6.60 1.10
N GLU A 94 22.14 5.41 0.75
CA GLU A 94 22.97 4.30 0.26
C GLU A 94 23.34 4.49 -1.23
N GLU A 95 22.41 5.01 -2.04
CA GLU A 95 22.67 5.31 -3.46
C GLU A 95 23.71 6.43 -3.64
N GLU A 96 23.67 7.49 -2.82
CA GLU A 96 24.67 8.56 -2.87
C GLU A 96 26.09 8.05 -2.57
N MET A 97 26.24 7.06 -1.68
CA MET A 97 27.56 6.48 -1.36
C MET A 97 28.07 5.54 -2.44
N GLU A 98 27.21 4.71 -3.04
CA GLU A 98 27.60 3.78 -4.13
C GLU A 98 27.91 4.52 -5.45
N THR A 99 27.30 5.69 -5.66
CA THR A 99 27.57 6.55 -6.82
C THR A 99 28.84 7.39 -6.63
N ALA A 100 29.17 7.77 -5.39
CA ALA A 100 30.39 8.50 -5.05
C ALA A 100 31.65 7.63 -5.07
N ASP A 101 31.54 6.32 -4.82
CA ASP A 101 32.68 5.37 -4.87
C ASP A 101 33.02 4.90 -6.30
N ARG A 102 32.12 5.16 -7.27
CA ARG A 102 32.31 4.82 -8.69
C ARG A 102 32.93 5.93 -9.55
N ASN A 103 33.26 7.09 -8.98
CA ASN A 103 33.78 8.26 -9.69
C ASN A 103 35.05 8.81 -9.04
#